data_AF-A0A2M8Q7A8-F1
#
_entry.id   AF-A0A2M8Q7A8-F1
#
_cell.length_a   1.000
_cell.length_b   1.000
_cell.length_c   1.000
_cell.angle_alpha   90.00
_cell.angle_beta   90.00
_cell.angle_gamma   90.00
#
_symmetry.space_group_name_H-M   'P 1'
#
loop_
_entity.id
_entity.type
_entity.pdbx_description
1 polymer ?
#
loop_
_entity_poly.entity_id
_entity_poly.type
_entity_poly.pdbx_seq_one_letter_code
_entity_poly.pdbx_strand_id
1 'polypeptide(L)'
;FQELAIQADLIITTGRYLRDYAAGKAQEILRVYDDPRFADLQAWRAAQGLPPQPDLVVISGSLDFPIPEALTHGGRRVLVVTHRKADPERVRALEAELGQVLTAGDEKVQGRAFVQLMGEMGYRFIYSAAGPQIAHMLLADGALDRLYL
;
A
#
# COMPACT_ATOMS: atom_id res chain seq x y z
N PHE A 1 11.42 0.18 12.22
CA PHE A 1 10.06 -0.10 11.68
C PHE A 1 10.03 -1.37 10.81
N GLN A 2 11.17 -1.80 10.28
CA GLN A 2 11.32 -2.92 9.36
C GLN A 2 10.81 -4.24 9.97
N GLU A 3 11.10 -4.49 11.24
CA GLU A 3 10.57 -5.64 12.00
C GLU A 3 9.05 -5.66 12.14
N LEU A 4 8.38 -4.50 12.06
CA LEU A 4 6.91 -4.43 12.06
C LEU A 4 6.37 -4.61 10.63
N ALA A 5 6.96 -3.90 9.67
CA ALA A 5 6.52 -3.92 8.29
C ALA A 5 6.74 -5.29 7.62
N ILE A 6 7.78 -6.04 8.02
CA ILE A 6 8.06 -7.39 7.52
C ILE A 6 6.98 -8.40 7.92
N GLN A 7 6.19 -8.14 8.96
CA GLN A 7 5.11 -9.03 9.38
C GLN A 7 3.82 -8.79 8.58
N ALA A 8 3.76 -7.70 7.81
CA ALA A 8 2.58 -7.34 7.06
C ALA A 8 2.34 -8.28 5.87
N ASP A 9 1.08 -8.56 5.60
CA ASP A 9 0.64 -9.12 4.33
C ASP A 9 0.59 -8.01 3.27
N LEU A 10 0.24 -6.79 3.69
CA LEU A 10 0.01 -5.63 2.84
C LEU A 10 0.55 -4.35 3.48
N ILE A 11 1.29 -3.54 2.71
CA ILE A 11 1.73 -2.20 3.13
C ILE A 11 0.95 -1.13 2.37
N ILE A 12 0.41 -0.16 3.12
CA ILE A 12 -0.23 1.02 2.55
C ILE A 12 0.83 2.06 2.18
N THR A 13 0.75 2.52 0.94
CA THR A 13 1.40 3.73 0.45
C THR A 13 0.37 4.67 -0.20
N THR A 14 0.81 5.82 -0.69
CA THR A 14 -0.07 6.84 -1.27
C THR A 14 0.46 7.35 -2.61
N GLY A 15 -0.44 7.84 -3.46
CA GLY A 15 -0.04 8.53 -4.68
C GLY A 15 0.88 9.73 -4.41
N ARG A 16 0.68 10.42 -3.27
CA ARG A 16 1.59 11.50 -2.83
C ARG A 16 3.00 11.00 -2.60
N TYR A 17 3.15 9.91 -1.84
CA TYR A 17 4.45 9.28 -1.59
C TYR A 17 5.14 8.92 -2.91
N LEU A 18 4.41 8.37 -3.89
CA LEU A 18 4.99 7.98 -5.19
C LEU A 18 5.46 9.20 -6.02
N ARG A 19 4.75 10.33 -5.94
CA ARG A 19 5.23 11.59 -6.51
C ARG A 19 6.50 12.09 -5.83
N ASP A 20 6.56 12.02 -4.50
CA ASP A 20 7.76 12.41 -3.75
C ASP A 20 8.93 11.46 -4.02
N TYR A 21 8.66 10.16 -4.23
CA TYR A 21 9.63 9.15 -4.62
C TYR A 21 10.24 9.44 -5.99
N ALA A 22 9.40 9.70 -6.99
CA ALA A 22 9.86 10.06 -8.33
C ALA A 22 10.65 11.38 -8.34
N ALA A 23 10.41 12.27 -7.38
CA ALA A 23 11.18 13.50 -7.19
C ALA A 23 12.50 13.31 -6.41
N GLY A 24 12.83 12.09 -5.99
CA GLY A 24 14.03 11.78 -5.18
C GLY A 24 13.95 12.29 -3.73
N LYS A 25 12.74 12.54 -3.22
CA LYS A 25 12.51 13.16 -1.89
C LYS A 25 11.96 12.18 -0.85
N ALA A 26 11.59 10.98 -1.24
CA ALA A 26 11.00 10.01 -0.35
C ALA A 26 12.05 9.10 0.31
N GLN A 27 11.75 8.63 1.52
CA GLN A 27 12.47 7.54 2.15
C GLN A 27 12.19 6.25 1.37
N GLU A 28 13.21 5.42 1.16
CA GLU A 28 13.07 4.14 0.47
C GLU A 28 12.26 3.15 1.30
N ILE A 29 10.92 3.11 1.17
CA ILE A 29 10.08 2.04 1.76
C ILE A 29 9.79 0.92 0.76
N LEU A 30 10.03 1.15 -0.54
CA LEU A 30 9.68 0.22 -1.62
C LEU A 30 10.71 -0.91 -1.77
N ARG A 31 11.98 -0.65 -1.44
CA ARG A 31 13.12 -1.55 -1.63
C ARG A 31 13.85 -1.92 -0.33
N VAL A 32 13.30 -1.58 0.83
CA VAL A 32 13.95 -1.81 2.14
C VAL A 32 14.39 -3.26 2.29
N TYR A 33 13.55 -4.19 1.83
CA TYR A 33 13.79 -5.61 2.02
C TYR A 33 14.94 -6.15 1.17
N ASP A 34 15.37 -5.46 0.12
CA ASP A 34 16.45 -5.92 -0.76
C ASP A 34 17.85 -5.67 -0.18
N ASP A 35 17.95 -4.92 0.93
CA ASP A 35 19.20 -4.64 1.59
C ASP A 35 19.71 -5.90 2.35
N PRO A 36 20.95 -6.37 2.10
CA PRO A 36 21.52 -7.54 2.77
C PRO A 36 21.50 -7.47 4.29
N ARG A 37 21.43 -6.28 4.88
CA ARG A 37 21.31 -6.08 6.34
C ARG A 37 20.00 -6.63 6.91
N PHE A 38 18.99 -6.88 6.08
CA PHE A 38 17.69 -7.43 6.48
C PHE A 38 17.45 -8.85 5.92
N ALA A 39 18.52 -9.58 5.60
CA ALA A 39 18.42 -10.95 5.08
C ALA A 39 17.75 -11.93 6.08
N ASP A 40 17.93 -11.68 7.38
CA ASP A 40 17.25 -12.40 8.46
C ASP A 40 15.73 -12.22 8.44
N LEU A 41 15.26 -11.01 8.12
CA LEU A 41 13.84 -10.68 7.98
C LEU A 41 13.20 -11.41 6.78
N GLN A 42 13.91 -11.52 5.66
CA GLN A 42 13.47 -12.33 4.51
C GLN A 42 13.40 -13.82 4.88
N ALA A 43 14.44 -14.33 5.53
CA ALA A 43 14.50 -15.73 5.97
C ALA A 43 13.36 -16.06 6.95
N TRP A 44 13.03 -15.12 7.85
CA TRP A 44 11.89 -15.25 8.75
C TRP A 44 10.57 -15.37 7.98
N ARG A 45 10.31 -14.50 6.98
CA ARG A 45 9.10 -14.60 6.15
C ARG A 45 9.00 -15.94 5.43
N ALA A 46 10.10 -16.41 4.84
CA ALA A 46 10.16 -17.71 4.18
C ALA A 46 9.83 -18.85 5.16
N ALA A 47 10.38 -18.81 6.39
CA ALA A 47 10.06 -19.79 7.43
C ALA A 47 8.59 -19.75 7.88
N GLN A 48 7.90 -18.61 7.73
CA GLN A 48 6.45 -18.48 7.96
C GLN A 48 5.59 -18.86 6.74
N GLY A 49 6.20 -19.26 5.61
CA GLY A 49 5.49 -19.53 4.36
C GLY A 49 4.92 -18.28 3.68
N LEU A 50 5.44 -17.09 4.02
CA LEU A 50 5.02 -15.83 3.43
C LEU A 50 5.85 -15.49 2.17
N PRO A 51 5.31 -14.72 1.21
CA PRO A 51 6.07 -14.20 0.08
C PRO A 51 7.26 -13.36 0.54
N PRO A 52 8.36 -13.25 -0.23
CA PRO A 52 9.58 -12.55 0.20
C PRO A 52 9.37 -11.11 0.65
N GLN A 53 8.38 -10.43 0.07
CA GLN A 53 7.98 -9.07 0.44
C GLN A 53 6.46 -9.02 0.68
N PRO A 54 5.97 -8.10 1.52
CA PRO A 54 4.55 -7.76 1.59
C PRO A 54 4.07 -7.22 0.24
N ASP A 55 2.78 -7.42 -0.05
CA ASP A 55 2.12 -6.74 -1.16
C ASP A 55 2.00 -5.24 -0.86
N LEU A 56 1.75 -4.44 -1.89
CA LEU A 56 1.51 -3.01 -1.75
C LEU A 56 0.10 -2.63 -2.13
N VAL A 57 -0.46 -1.65 -1.41
CA VAL A 57 -1.64 -0.93 -1.85
C VAL A 57 -1.37 0.57 -1.91
N VAL A 58 -1.63 1.15 -3.07
CA VAL A 58 -1.57 2.59 -3.30
C VAL A 58 -2.97 3.16 -3.08
N ILE A 59 -3.14 3.96 -2.03
CA ILE A 59 -4.37 4.71 -1.81
C ILE A 59 -4.24 6.08 -2.47
N SER A 60 -5.16 6.38 -3.39
CA SER A 60 -5.18 7.65 -4.11
C SER A 60 -6.57 8.01 -4.63
N GLY A 61 -7.08 9.18 -4.23
CA GLY A 61 -8.32 9.73 -4.81
C GLY A 61 -8.10 10.35 -6.19
N SER A 62 -6.97 11.04 -6.39
CA SER A 62 -6.70 11.71 -7.67
C SER A 62 -6.19 10.77 -8.76
N LEU A 63 -5.71 9.57 -8.38
CA LEU A 63 -5.05 8.62 -9.29
C LEU A 63 -3.85 9.21 -10.05
N ASP A 64 -3.32 10.33 -9.56
CA ASP A 64 -2.27 11.11 -10.22
C ASP A 64 -0.92 10.79 -9.62
N PHE A 65 -0.29 9.72 -10.05
CA PHE A 65 1.03 9.36 -9.55
C PHE A 65 1.81 8.54 -10.59
N PRO A 66 3.15 8.66 -10.59
CA PRO A 66 3.98 7.82 -11.42
C PRO A 66 4.01 6.39 -10.89
N ILE A 67 4.27 5.43 -11.78
CA ILE A 67 4.46 4.02 -11.45
C ILE A 67 5.96 3.70 -11.58
N PRO A 68 6.76 3.92 -10.52
CA PRO A 68 8.18 3.60 -10.59
C PRO A 68 8.36 2.08 -10.66
N GLU A 69 9.43 1.62 -11.32
CA GLU A 69 9.78 0.19 -11.38
C GLU A 69 9.93 -0.44 -9.98
N ALA A 70 10.37 0.35 -9.01
CA ALA A 70 10.43 -0.07 -7.61
C ALA A 70 9.07 -0.53 -7.05
N LEU A 71 7.94 -0.07 -7.60
CA LEU A 71 6.60 -0.43 -7.12
C LEU A 71 6.31 -1.91 -7.38
N THR A 72 6.62 -2.40 -8.57
CA THR A 72 6.36 -3.78 -9.04
C THR A 72 7.55 -4.72 -8.88
N HIS A 73 8.63 -4.24 -8.26
CA HIS A 73 9.85 -5.03 -8.02
C HIS A 73 9.58 -6.27 -7.16
N GLY A 74 10.36 -7.33 -7.38
CA GLY A 74 10.31 -8.55 -6.56
C GLY A 74 9.07 -9.42 -6.76
N GLY A 75 8.25 -9.14 -7.79
CA GLY A 75 7.06 -9.94 -8.12
C GLY A 75 5.90 -9.82 -7.13
N ARG A 76 5.97 -8.86 -6.19
CA ARG A 76 4.87 -8.58 -5.26
C ARG A 76 3.65 -8.04 -5.98
N ARG A 77 2.46 -8.26 -5.42
CA ARG A 77 1.24 -7.68 -5.97
C ARG A 77 1.16 -6.20 -5.60
N VAL A 78 0.72 -5.39 -6.56
CA VAL A 78 0.44 -3.97 -6.37
C VAL A 78 -1.04 -3.74 -6.62
N LEU A 79 -1.73 -3.24 -5.61
CA LEU A 79 -3.12 -2.85 -5.66
C LEU A 79 -3.23 -1.33 -5.72
N VAL A 80 -4.26 -0.84 -6.40
CA VAL A 80 -4.64 0.57 -6.35
C VAL A 80 -6.05 0.65 -5.78
N VAL A 81 -6.24 1.50 -4.77
CA VAL A 81 -7.55 1.78 -4.18
C VAL A 81 -7.89 3.26 -4.34
N THR A 82 -9.09 3.50 -4.86
CA THR A 82 -9.68 4.83 -5.01
C THR A 82 -11.13 4.86 -4.50
N HIS A 83 -11.85 5.95 -4.75
CA HIS A 83 -13.25 6.12 -4.36
C HIS A 83 -14.15 6.18 -5.60
N ARG A 84 -15.47 5.98 -5.42
CA ARG A 84 -16.43 5.82 -6.53
C ARG A 84 -16.49 7.02 -7.48
N LYS A 85 -16.30 8.23 -6.96
CA LYS A 85 -16.29 9.47 -7.76
C LYS A 85 -14.92 9.82 -8.37
N ALA A 86 -13.96 8.89 -8.39
CA ALA A 86 -12.68 9.10 -9.05
C ALA A 86 -12.86 9.31 -10.57
N ASP A 87 -11.92 10.01 -11.19
CA ASP A 87 -11.92 10.28 -12.63
C ASP A 87 -11.88 8.95 -13.43
N PRO A 88 -12.92 8.62 -14.21
CA PRO A 88 -13.01 7.36 -14.93
C PRO A 88 -11.97 7.21 -16.04
N GLU A 89 -11.41 8.30 -16.58
CA GLU A 89 -10.31 8.21 -17.54
C GLU A 89 -9.02 7.77 -16.84
N ARG A 90 -8.74 8.32 -15.66
CA ARG A 90 -7.57 7.94 -14.86
C ARG A 90 -7.67 6.52 -14.29
N VAL A 91 -8.88 6.08 -13.93
CA VAL A 91 -9.14 4.68 -13.55
C VAL A 91 -8.73 3.75 -14.70
N ARG A 92 -9.28 3.98 -15.90
CA ARG A 92 -8.99 3.13 -17.07
C ARG A 92 -7.51 3.14 -17.46
N ALA A 93 -6.84 4.29 -17.37
CA ALA A 93 -5.42 4.39 -17.64
C ALA A 93 -4.60 3.54 -16.65
N LEU A 94 -4.91 3.59 -15.36
CA LEU A 94 -4.22 2.77 -14.35
C LEU A 94 -4.56 1.29 -14.45
N GLU A 95 -5.79 0.92 -14.79
CA GLU A 95 -6.16 -0.47 -15.04
C GLU A 95 -5.39 -1.06 -16.23
N ALA A 96 -5.14 -0.27 -17.28
CA ALA A 96 -4.32 -0.70 -18.41
C ALA A 96 -2.86 -0.97 -18.01
N GLU A 97 -2.33 -0.25 -17.01
CA GLU A 97 -0.92 -0.39 -16.57
C GLU A 97 -0.73 -1.40 -15.42
N LEU A 98 -1.65 -1.46 -14.45
CA LEU A 98 -1.53 -2.26 -13.22
C LEU A 98 -2.60 -3.34 -13.08
N GLY A 99 -3.53 -3.44 -14.02
CA GLY A 99 -4.57 -4.46 -14.09
C GLY A 99 -5.90 -4.05 -13.48
N GLN A 100 -5.95 -3.67 -12.20
CA GLN A 100 -7.21 -3.36 -11.52
C GLN A 100 -7.09 -2.17 -10.56
N VAL A 101 -8.12 -1.31 -10.59
CA VAL A 101 -8.33 -0.26 -9.59
C VAL A 101 -9.56 -0.61 -8.77
N LEU A 102 -9.38 -0.73 -7.46
CA LEU A 102 -10.44 -1.09 -6.54
C LEU A 102 -11.10 0.17 -5.96
N THR A 103 -12.37 0.06 -5.61
CA THR A 103 -13.16 1.16 -5.05
C THR A 103 -13.51 0.90 -3.60
N ALA A 104 -13.19 1.85 -2.71
CA ALA A 104 -13.54 1.81 -1.29
C ALA A 104 -14.01 3.18 -0.80
N GLY A 105 -15.32 3.42 -0.79
CA GLY A 105 -15.93 4.71 -0.44
C GLY A 105 -16.44 5.48 -1.66
N ASP A 106 -16.97 6.69 -1.44
CA ASP A 106 -17.71 7.46 -2.45
C ASP A 106 -16.96 8.70 -2.95
N GLU A 107 -16.88 9.77 -2.14
CA GLU A 107 -16.14 11.01 -2.44
C GLU A 107 -14.67 10.97 -2.03
N LYS A 108 -14.34 10.09 -1.09
CA LYS A 108 -13.00 9.84 -0.58
C LYS A 108 -12.88 8.37 -0.23
N VAL A 109 -11.64 7.90 -0.12
CA VAL A 109 -11.41 6.55 0.38
C VAL A 109 -11.84 6.49 1.84
N GLN A 110 -12.64 5.49 2.20
CA GLN A 110 -13.16 5.26 3.54
C GLN A 110 -12.40 4.09 4.17
N GLY A 111 -11.86 4.28 5.37
CA GLY A 111 -11.04 3.31 6.07
C GLY A 111 -11.76 1.99 6.33
N ARG A 112 -13.04 2.04 6.75
CA ARG A 112 -13.81 0.80 6.99
C ARG A 112 -14.06 0.02 5.70
N ALA A 113 -14.47 0.70 4.64
CA ALA A 113 -14.67 0.07 3.33
C ALA A 113 -13.36 -0.51 2.78
N PHE A 114 -12.25 0.21 2.96
CA PHE A 114 -10.93 -0.24 2.57
C PHE A 114 -10.52 -1.51 3.33
N VAL A 115 -10.60 -1.53 4.66
CA VAL A 115 -10.22 -2.72 5.45
C VAL A 115 -11.10 -3.92 5.13
N GLN A 116 -12.42 -3.71 4.98
CA GLN A 116 -13.33 -4.78 4.58
C GLN A 116 -12.93 -5.38 3.23
N LEU A 117 -12.69 -4.54 2.22
CA LEU A 117 -12.27 -4.97 0.89
C LEU A 117 -10.93 -5.72 0.92
N MET A 118 -9.95 -5.26 1.70
CA MET A 118 -8.68 -5.97 1.85
C MET A 118 -8.86 -7.33 2.54
N GLY A 119 -9.72 -7.40 3.54
CA GLY A 119 -10.06 -8.64 4.24
C GLY A 119 -10.75 -9.66 3.34
N GLU A 120 -11.67 -9.23 2.47
CA GLU A 120 -12.32 -10.07 1.45
C GLU A 120 -11.32 -10.67 0.45
N MET A 121 -10.21 -9.97 0.19
CA MET A 121 -9.09 -10.47 -0.63
C MET A 121 -8.09 -11.34 0.16
N GLY A 122 -8.31 -11.55 1.45
CA GLY A 122 -7.49 -12.43 2.30
C GLY A 122 -6.34 -11.73 3.01
N TYR A 123 -6.19 -10.42 2.92
CA TYR A 123 -5.18 -9.69 3.70
C TYR A 123 -5.62 -9.56 5.15
N ARG A 124 -4.73 -9.90 6.10
CA ARG A 124 -5.05 -9.91 7.54
C ARG A 124 -4.22 -8.89 8.31
N PHE A 125 -2.93 -8.76 7.98
CA PHE A 125 -2.03 -7.80 8.60
C PHE A 125 -1.69 -6.67 7.62
N ILE A 126 -2.31 -5.51 7.84
CA ILE A 126 -2.11 -4.32 7.02
C ILE A 126 -1.26 -3.32 7.80
N TYR A 127 -0.12 -2.93 7.25
CA TYR A 127 0.76 -1.94 7.86
C TYR A 127 0.70 -0.61 7.10
N SER A 128 0.40 0.48 7.80
CA SER A 128 0.41 1.81 7.21
C SER A 128 1.78 2.47 7.39
N ALA A 129 2.56 2.57 6.31
CA ALA A 129 3.75 3.42 6.26
C ALA A 129 3.42 4.85 5.78
N ALA A 130 2.13 5.19 5.71
CA ALA A 130 1.64 6.39 5.06
C ALA A 130 1.48 7.57 6.03
N GLY A 131 1.33 8.76 5.45
CA GLY A 131 1.25 10.03 6.19
C GLY A 131 -0.07 10.26 6.96
N PRO A 132 -0.20 11.45 7.60
CA PRO A 132 -1.28 11.76 8.55
C PRO A 132 -2.70 11.65 7.96
N GLN A 133 -2.86 11.80 6.64
CA GLN A 133 -4.16 11.63 5.98
C GLN A 133 -4.66 10.18 6.04
N ILE A 134 -3.79 9.19 5.83
CA ILE A 134 -4.16 7.78 5.96
C ILE A 134 -4.41 7.42 7.41
N ALA A 135 -3.57 7.92 8.34
CA ALA A 135 -3.80 7.73 9.77
C ALA A 135 -5.18 8.28 10.18
N HIS A 136 -5.53 9.50 9.75
CA HIS A 136 -6.84 10.09 9.99
C HIS A 136 -7.98 9.27 9.36
N MET A 137 -7.83 8.82 8.11
CA MET A 137 -8.81 7.98 7.42
C MET A 137 -9.10 6.69 8.19
N LEU A 138 -8.07 6.00 8.69
CA LEU A 138 -8.23 4.77 9.47
C LEU A 138 -8.83 5.04 10.85
N LEU A 139 -8.38 6.09 11.54
CA LEU A 139 -8.88 6.47 12.87
C LEU A 139 -10.34 6.90 12.84
N ALA A 140 -10.71 7.79 11.91
CA ALA A 140 -12.06 8.36 11.83
C ALA A 140 -13.13 7.29 11.59
N ASP A 141 -12.79 6.21 10.88
CA ASP A 141 -13.70 5.13 10.55
C ASP A 141 -13.66 3.94 11.54
N GLY A 142 -12.83 4.06 12.59
CA GLY A 142 -12.63 3.01 13.60
C GLY A 142 -11.93 1.77 13.04
N ALA A 143 -11.07 1.94 12.05
CA ALA A 143 -10.36 0.89 11.32
C ALA A 143 -8.89 0.74 11.74
N LEU A 144 -8.46 1.44 12.80
CA LEU A 144 -7.10 1.34 13.35
C LEU A 144 -7.10 0.49 14.63
N ASP A 145 -6.38 -0.64 14.60
CA ASP A 145 -6.21 -1.49 15.79
C ASP A 145 -5.06 -1.05 16.69
N ARG A 146 -3.95 -0.59 16.11
CA ARG A 146 -2.71 -0.25 16.83
C ARG A 146 -2.01 0.95 16.21
N LEU A 147 -1.47 1.81 17.07
CA LEU A 147 -0.65 2.96 16.70
C LEU A 147 0.72 2.87 17.38
N TYR A 148 1.79 3.08 16.62
CA TYR A 148 3.16 3.15 17.12
C TYR A 148 3.66 4.60 16.93
N LEU A 149 4.11 5.24 18.01
CA LEU A 149 4.59 6.63 18.05
C LEU A 149 6.02 6.70 18.57
#